data_AF-A0A9J7NCP8-F1
#
_entry.id   AF-A0A9J7NCP8-F1
#
_cell.length_a   1.000
_cell.length_b   1.000
_cell.length_c   1.000
_cell.angle_alpha   90.00
_cell.angle_beta   90.00
_cell.angle_gamma   90.00
#
_symmetry.space_group_name_H-M   'P 1'
#
loop_
_entity.id
_entity.type
_entity.pdbx_description
1 polymer ?
#
loop_
_entity_poly.entity_id
_entity_poly.type
_entity_poly.pdbx_seq_one_letter_code
_entity_poly.pdbx_strand_id
1 'polypeptide(L)'
;MYMKVPSSLLYKMLQLISMLRLLVLVYCLCNLMTLGDSDTCGLCCDDVVSPPIAYALMQGPKGDPGPQGDKGEAGDTGDIGPPGDQGDTGPPGPPGVKGDKGEKGDPSPAPQKAVFSVARSNPLLGRNESHQRITFDKVFVNFAKDFSPDEGLFRCRVAGIYYFVYTVQSYFEKFMGVQLMRGEESQVTLYANAVPRRIMQSQSVVLELKRGDTVWLRLHRGERFAIYGNIDRQITFNGFLLYPEE
;
A
#
# COMPACT_ATOMS: atom_id res chain seq x y z
N MET A 1 -1.26 -54.28 56.95
CA MET A 1 -2.49 -54.64 56.21
C MET A 1 -2.27 -54.32 54.74
N TYR A 2 -2.09 -55.34 53.89
CA TYR A 2 -2.05 -55.13 52.43
C TYR A 2 -3.50 -55.05 51.93
N MET A 3 -3.91 -53.88 51.44
CA MET A 3 -5.22 -53.70 50.82
C MET A 3 -5.25 -54.47 49.48
N LYS A 4 -6.03 -55.54 49.42
CA LYS A 4 -6.34 -56.25 48.16
C LYS A 4 -7.14 -55.30 47.27
N VAL A 5 -6.49 -54.77 46.22
CA VAL A 5 -7.18 -54.04 45.16
C VAL A 5 -8.12 -55.02 44.44
N PRO A 6 -9.42 -54.72 44.31
CA PRO A 6 -10.36 -55.60 43.64
C PRO A 6 -9.96 -55.78 42.17
N SER A 7 -9.92 -57.03 41.71
CA SER A 7 -9.47 -57.44 40.37
C SER A 7 -10.25 -56.77 39.23
N SER A 8 -11.48 -56.34 39.49
CA SER A 8 -12.29 -55.56 38.54
C SER A 8 -11.76 -54.14 38.29
N LEU A 9 -11.12 -53.52 39.29
CA LEU A 9 -10.52 -52.19 39.17
C LEU A 9 -9.21 -52.25 38.37
N LEU A 10 -8.42 -53.31 38.62
CA LEU A 10 -7.18 -53.55 37.88
C LEU A 10 -7.46 -53.79 36.39
N TYR A 11 -8.53 -54.53 36.08
CA TYR A 11 -8.96 -54.78 34.70
C TYR A 11 -9.42 -53.49 33.99
N LYS A 12 -10.20 -52.64 34.66
CA LYS A 12 -10.62 -51.33 34.12
C LYS A 12 -9.43 -50.39 33.91
N MET A 13 -8.45 -50.41 34.81
CA MET A 13 -7.20 -49.65 34.66
C MET A 13 -6.36 -50.12 33.48
N LEU A 14 -6.22 -51.43 33.27
CA LEU A 14 -5.50 -52.00 32.12
C LEU A 14 -6.21 -51.69 30.79
N GLN A 15 -7.54 -51.76 30.75
CA GLN A 15 -8.35 -51.35 29.60
C GLN A 15 -8.16 -49.87 29.26
N LEU A 16 -8.14 -48.98 30.27
CA LEU A 16 -7.92 -47.54 30.07
C LEU A 16 -6.52 -47.25 29.51
N ILE A 17 -5.49 -47.92 30.03
CA ILE A 17 -4.10 -47.79 29.53
C ILE A 17 -3.99 -48.30 28.08
N SER A 18 -4.68 -49.39 27.74
CA SER A 18 -4.73 -49.92 26.37
C SER A 18 -5.38 -48.92 25.40
N MET A 19 -6.51 -48.33 25.80
CA MET A 19 -7.22 -47.32 25.01
C MET A 19 -6.38 -46.06 24.80
N LEU A 20 -5.69 -45.56 25.84
CA LEU A 20 -4.78 -44.42 25.71
C LEU A 20 -3.62 -44.69 24.76
N ARG A 21 -3.05 -45.91 24.80
CA ARG A 21 -1.99 -46.29 23.86
C ARG A 21 -2.48 -46.32 22.41
N LEU A 22 -3.67 -46.86 22.17
CA LEU A 22 -4.28 -46.89 20.84
C LEU A 22 -4.52 -45.46 20.32
N LEU A 23 -4.98 -44.55 21.18
CA LEU A 23 -5.29 -43.16 20.83
C LEU A 23 -4.01 -42.35 20.48
N VAL A 24 -2.91 -42.58 21.21
CA VAL A 24 -1.59 -42.01 20.88
C VAL A 24 -1.07 -42.58 19.55
N LEU A 25 -1.29 -43.87 19.28
CA LEU A 25 -0.87 -44.51 18.03
C LEU A 25 -1.64 -43.97 16.83
N VAL A 26 -2.96 -43.79 16.96
CA VAL A 26 -3.81 -43.16 15.94
C VAL A 26 -3.40 -41.70 15.72
N TYR A 27 -3.15 -40.93 16.78
CA TYR A 27 -2.65 -39.56 16.66
C TYR A 27 -1.30 -39.50 15.95
N CYS A 28 -0.38 -40.41 16.25
CA CYS A 28 0.93 -40.49 15.61
C CYS A 28 0.81 -40.84 14.12
N LEU A 29 -0.06 -41.79 13.76
CA LEU A 29 -0.34 -42.16 12.37
C LEU A 29 -1.05 -41.04 11.59
N CYS A 30 -1.97 -40.29 12.22
CA CYS A 30 -2.58 -39.11 11.61
C CYS A 30 -1.55 -38.01 11.31
N ASN A 31 -0.60 -37.75 12.22
CA ASN A 31 0.46 -36.77 11.98
C ASN A 31 1.48 -37.26 10.93
N LEU A 32 1.68 -38.59 10.80
CA LEU A 32 2.54 -39.17 9.77
C LEU A 32 1.91 -39.06 8.37
N MET A 33 0.58 -39.17 8.26
CA MET A 33 -0.15 -38.97 7.00
C MET A 33 -0.24 -37.49 6.55
N THR A 34 0.05 -36.54 7.45
CA THR A 34 0.11 -35.09 7.11
C THR A 34 1.50 -34.60 6.72
N LEU A 35 2.49 -35.50 6.65
CA LEU A 35 3.77 -35.26 5.96
C LEU A 35 3.66 -35.80 4.54
N GLY A 36 2.76 -35.20 3.76
CA GLY A 36 2.69 -35.35 2.31
C GLY A 36 3.52 -34.24 1.67
N ASP A 37 4.52 -34.65 0.90
CA ASP A 37 5.52 -33.86 0.21
C ASP A 37 5.00 -32.57 -0.45
N SER A 38 5.69 -31.45 -0.20
CA SER A 38 5.66 -30.30 -1.11
C SER A 38 7.07 -29.77 -1.39
N ASP A 39 7.98 -30.68 -1.75
CA ASP A 39 9.24 -30.31 -2.41
C ASP A 39 8.99 -30.16 -3.92
N THR A 40 8.33 -29.07 -4.31
CA THR A 40 8.52 -28.38 -5.61
C THR A 40 7.77 -27.05 -5.57
N CYS A 41 8.43 -25.97 -5.15
CA CYS A 41 8.00 -24.62 -5.51
C CYS A 41 8.60 -24.29 -6.89
N GLY A 42 7.92 -24.74 -7.95
CA GLY A 42 8.38 -24.61 -9.34
C GLY A 42 7.53 -23.68 -10.21
N LEU A 43 6.71 -22.79 -9.63
CA LEU A 43 5.69 -22.04 -10.38
C LEU A 43 5.57 -20.56 -9.98
N CYS A 44 6.66 -19.94 -9.51
CA CYS A 44 6.68 -18.49 -9.20
C CYS A 44 7.43 -17.65 -10.24
N CYS A 45 8.01 -18.27 -11.27
CA CYS A 45 8.79 -17.57 -12.30
C CYS A 45 8.53 -18.20 -13.67
N ASP A 46 7.26 -18.26 -14.09
CA ASP A 46 6.97 -18.34 -15.52
C ASP A 46 6.76 -16.92 -16.04
N ASP A 47 7.48 -16.65 -17.12
CA ASP A 47 7.63 -15.39 -17.81
C ASP A 47 6.29 -14.72 -18.13
N VAL A 48 5.90 -13.73 -17.32
CA VAL A 48 5.01 -12.67 -17.81
C VAL A 48 5.88 -11.71 -18.61
N VAL A 49 6.05 -12.00 -19.90
CA VAL A 49 6.34 -10.95 -20.88
C VAL A 49 5.12 -10.03 -20.89
N SER A 50 5.16 -9.05 -20.00
CA SER A 50 4.25 -7.91 -20.01
C SER A 50 4.52 -7.12 -21.31
N PRO A 51 3.53 -6.82 -22.16
CA PRO A 51 3.72 -5.76 -23.14
C PRO A 51 3.81 -4.41 -22.40
N PRO A 52 4.63 -3.45 -22.85
CA PRO A 52 4.74 -2.17 -22.19
C PRO A 52 3.44 -1.38 -22.36
N ILE A 53 2.80 -1.00 -21.25
CA ILE A 53 1.69 -0.04 -21.23
C ILE A 53 2.22 1.34 -20.82
N ALA A 54 1.82 2.33 -21.65
CA ALA A 54 1.84 3.79 -21.47
C ALA A 54 3.21 4.49 -21.55
N TYR A 55 3.37 5.62 -22.26
CA TYR A 55 2.48 6.77 -22.31
C TYR A 55 2.41 7.37 -23.73
N ALA A 56 1.25 7.25 -24.38
CA ALA A 56 0.90 8.13 -25.50
C ALA A 56 0.32 9.42 -24.91
N LEU A 57 0.98 10.54 -25.17
CA LEU A 57 0.48 11.87 -24.89
C LEU A 57 -0.86 12.05 -25.61
N MET A 58 -1.97 12.13 -24.87
CA MET A 58 -3.22 12.66 -25.41
C MET A 58 -3.05 14.16 -25.69
N GLN A 59 -2.52 14.50 -26.85
CA GLN A 59 -2.96 15.72 -27.53
C GLN A 59 -4.22 15.32 -28.30
N GLY A 60 -5.37 15.90 -27.92
CA GLY A 60 -6.61 15.71 -28.66
C GLY A 60 -6.43 16.12 -30.13
N PRO A 61 -7.09 15.45 -31.08
CA PRO A 61 -7.00 15.84 -32.48
C PRO A 61 -7.44 17.30 -32.65
N LYS A 62 -6.66 18.06 -33.42
CA LYS A 62 -7.05 19.41 -33.82
C LYS A 62 -8.35 19.31 -34.63
N GLY A 63 -9.38 20.07 -34.24
CA GLY A 63 -10.67 20.06 -34.93
C GLY A 63 -10.52 20.40 -36.41
N ASP A 64 -11.27 19.69 -37.25
CA ASP A 64 -11.24 19.85 -38.70
C ASP A 64 -11.61 21.28 -39.11
N PRO A 65 -10.98 21.85 -40.15
CA PRO A 65 -11.44 23.10 -40.74
C PRO A 65 -12.91 22.98 -41.17
N GLY A 66 -13.71 24.00 -40.89
CA GLY A 66 -15.10 24.05 -41.36
C GLY A 66 -15.18 23.93 -42.89
N PRO A 67 -16.22 23.30 -43.43
CA PRO A 67 -16.37 23.13 -44.87
C PRO A 67 -16.41 24.50 -45.56
N GLN A 68 -15.73 24.60 -46.71
CA GLN A 68 -15.80 25.78 -47.56
C GLN A 68 -17.22 25.91 -48.12
N GLY A 69 -17.82 27.09 -47.99
CA GLY A 69 -19.17 27.35 -48.52
C GLY A 69 -19.23 27.08 -50.02
N ASP A 70 -20.34 26.49 -50.46
CA ASP A 70 -20.56 26.13 -51.85
C ASP A 70 -20.48 27.36 -52.76
N LYS A 71 -19.87 27.17 -53.94
CA LYS A 71 -19.81 28.19 -54.98
C LYS A 71 -21.21 28.38 -55.54
N GLY A 72 -21.75 29.60 -55.45
CA GLY A 72 -23.02 29.93 -56.08
C GLY A 72 -23.01 29.58 -57.56
N GLU A 73 -24.07 28.95 -58.03
CA GLU A 73 -24.26 28.61 -59.44
C GLU A 73 -24.31 29.89 -60.28
N ALA A 74 -23.71 29.83 -61.47
CA ALA A 74 -23.81 30.93 -62.44
C ALA A 74 -25.26 30.97 -62.95
N GLY A 75 -25.93 32.10 -62.78
CA GLY A 75 -27.25 32.31 -63.34
C GLY A 75 -27.20 32.36 -64.87
N ASP A 76 -28.18 31.72 -65.50
CA ASP A 76 -28.37 31.78 -66.95
C ASP A 76 -28.70 33.22 -67.40
N THR A 77 -28.12 33.61 -68.53
CA THR A 77 -28.39 34.90 -69.19
C THR A 77 -29.87 34.99 -69.59
N GLY A 78 -30.60 35.93 -68.99
CA GLY A 78 -31.97 36.24 -69.37
C GLY A 78 -32.04 37.10 -70.62
N ASP A 79 -33.05 36.86 -71.46
CA ASP A 79 -33.43 37.74 -72.56
C ASP A 79 -34.07 39.04 -72.05
N ILE A 80 -33.71 40.14 -72.70
CA ILE A 80 -34.03 41.55 -72.40
C ILE A 80 -35.53 41.83 -72.58
N GLY A 81 -36.21 42.64 -71.76
CA GLY A 81 -35.76 43.57 -70.72
C GLY A 81 -36.95 44.39 -70.18
N PRO A 82 -36.86 44.98 -68.98
CA PRO A 82 -37.23 46.40 -68.72
C PRO A 82 -36.46 46.95 -67.49
N PRO A 83 -37.10 47.49 -66.43
CA PRO A 83 -37.43 48.88 -66.06
C PRO A 83 -36.32 49.61 -65.25
N GLY A 84 -36.54 50.91 -65.00
CA GLY A 84 -35.56 51.90 -64.56
C GLY A 84 -34.72 51.58 -63.30
N ASP A 85 -33.51 52.14 -63.31
CA ASP A 85 -32.40 51.88 -62.39
C ASP A 85 -32.84 51.83 -60.93
N GLN A 86 -32.86 50.61 -60.39
CA GLN A 86 -33.00 50.35 -58.97
C GLN A 86 -31.76 50.92 -58.27
N GLY A 87 -31.97 51.82 -57.30
CA GLY A 87 -30.89 52.48 -56.59
C GLY A 87 -29.88 51.50 -56.00
N ASP A 88 -28.60 51.90 -56.02
CA ASP A 88 -27.47 51.08 -55.59
C ASP A 88 -27.75 50.40 -54.25
N THR A 89 -27.57 49.07 -54.22
CA THR A 89 -27.69 48.31 -52.99
C THR A 89 -26.63 48.82 -52.01
N GLY A 90 -27.06 49.22 -50.81
CA GLY A 90 -26.16 49.71 -49.77
C GLY A 90 -25.03 48.73 -49.50
N PRO A 91 -23.83 49.20 -49.14
CA PRO A 91 -22.68 48.32 -48.92
C PRO A 91 -23.00 47.25 -47.87
N PRO A 92 -22.43 46.04 -47.98
CA PRO A 92 -22.57 45.01 -46.95
C PRO A 92 -22.25 45.57 -45.56
N GLY A 93 -23.06 45.18 -44.56
CA GLY A 93 -22.81 45.56 -43.18
C GLY A 93 -21.43 45.08 -42.71
N PRO A 94 -20.78 45.79 -41.77
CA PRO A 94 -19.48 45.39 -41.27
C PRO A 94 -19.54 43.98 -40.66
N PRO A 95 -18.44 43.19 -40.72
CA PRO A 95 -18.35 41.90 -40.06
C PRO A 95 -18.71 42.01 -38.57
N GLY A 96 -19.48 41.03 -38.05
CA GLY A 96 -19.80 40.96 -36.63
C GLY A 96 -18.54 40.90 -35.76
N VAL A 97 -18.58 41.52 -34.59
CA VAL A 97 -17.47 41.46 -33.63
C VAL A 97 -17.21 40.01 -33.24
N LYS A 98 -15.94 39.61 -33.32
CA LYS A 98 -15.47 38.30 -32.87
C LYS A 98 -15.82 38.13 -31.40
N GLY A 99 -16.50 37.03 -31.05
CA GLY A 99 -16.83 36.73 -29.66
C GLY A 99 -15.58 36.65 -28.78
N ASP A 100 -15.71 37.07 -27.53
CA ASP A 100 -14.61 37.08 -26.57
C ASP A 100 -14.04 35.68 -26.38
N LYS A 101 -12.71 35.61 -26.20
CA LYS A 101 -12.03 34.36 -25.89
C LYS A 101 -12.52 33.88 -24.52
N GLY A 102 -13.06 32.66 -24.46
CA GLY A 102 -13.49 32.05 -23.20
C GLY A 102 -12.39 32.09 -22.13
N GLU A 103 -12.79 32.33 -20.89
CA GLU A 103 -11.87 32.39 -19.75
C GLU A 103 -11.07 31.09 -19.63
N LYS A 104 -9.77 31.22 -19.34
CA LYS A 104 -8.91 30.08 -19.09
C LYS A 104 -9.35 29.47 -17.75
N GLY A 105 -9.79 28.22 -17.76
CA GLY A 105 -10.17 27.51 -16.53
C GLY A 105 -9.05 27.57 -15.48
N ASP A 106 -9.44 27.73 -14.22
CA ASP A 106 -8.51 27.85 -13.11
C ASP A 106 -7.57 26.63 -13.02
N PRO A 107 -6.30 26.83 -12.63
CA PRO A 107 -5.40 25.72 -12.39
C PRO A 107 -5.99 24.81 -11.31
N SER A 108 -6.14 23.52 -11.60
CA SER A 108 -6.50 22.53 -10.58
C SER A 108 -5.49 22.57 -9.43
N PRO A 109 -5.91 22.47 -8.17
CA PRO A 109 -4.98 22.44 -7.05
C PRO A 109 -3.98 21.30 -7.24
N ALA A 110 -2.72 21.56 -6.88
CA ALA A 110 -1.65 20.58 -7.04
C ALA A 110 -2.00 19.27 -6.28
N PRO A 111 -1.64 18.09 -6.82
CA PRO A 111 -1.95 16.83 -6.17
C PRO A 111 -1.34 16.76 -4.77
N GLN A 112 -2.18 16.48 -3.77
CA GLN A 112 -1.72 16.30 -2.40
C GLN A 112 -0.92 15.00 -2.30
N LYS A 113 0.28 15.07 -1.73
CA LYS A 113 1.20 13.93 -1.59
C LYS A 113 1.80 13.91 -0.19
N ALA A 114 1.95 12.70 0.33
CA ALA A 114 2.73 12.38 1.51
C ALA A 114 3.34 10.99 1.32
N VAL A 115 4.66 10.88 1.42
CA VAL A 115 5.39 9.62 1.22
C VAL A 115 6.71 9.65 1.99
N PHE A 116 7.00 8.56 2.69
CA PHE A 116 8.31 8.30 3.25
C PHE A 116 8.70 6.82 3.10
N SER A 117 9.99 6.58 3.01
CA SER A 117 10.62 5.27 3.03
C SER A 117 11.96 5.39 3.73
N VAL A 118 12.09 4.67 4.84
CA VAL A 118 13.26 4.74 5.73
C VAL A 118 13.73 3.34 6.12
N ALA A 119 15.01 3.23 6.47
CA ALA A 119 15.61 2.02 6.99
C ALA A 119 16.51 2.29 8.19
N ARG A 120 16.69 1.25 8.99
CA ARG A 120 17.60 1.23 10.12
C ARG A 120 18.71 0.23 9.85
N SER A 121 19.97 0.65 10.01
CA SER A 121 21.13 -0.23 9.82
C SER A 121 21.67 -0.84 11.11
N ASN A 122 21.27 -0.32 12.27
CA ASN A 122 21.73 -0.84 13.56
C ASN A 122 20.68 -1.75 14.21
N PRO A 123 21.08 -2.79 14.96
CA PRO A 123 20.12 -3.55 15.75
C PRO A 123 19.47 -2.65 16.82
N LEU A 124 18.33 -3.09 17.34
CA LEU A 124 17.70 -2.47 18.50
C LEU A 124 17.38 -3.55 19.52
N LEU A 125 18.04 -3.44 20.67
CA LEU A 125 17.83 -4.33 21.82
C LEU A 125 16.78 -3.72 22.74
N GLY A 126 15.85 -4.57 23.17
CA GLY A 126 14.81 -4.26 24.14
C GLY A 126 15.38 -3.84 25.49
N ARG A 127 14.72 -2.90 26.16
CA ARG A 127 15.05 -2.42 27.50
C ARG A 127 13.86 -2.56 28.43
N ASN A 128 14.12 -2.59 29.74
CA ASN A 128 13.09 -2.75 30.77
C ASN A 128 12.42 -1.43 31.17
N GLU A 129 12.98 -0.28 30.82
CA GLU A 129 12.61 1.03 31.39
C GLU A 129 11.44 1.71 30.67
N SER A 130 11.21 1.40 29.39
CA SER A 130 10.07 1.93 28.63
C SER A 130 9.82 1.14 27.36
N HIS A 131 8.67 1.41 26.73
CA HIS A 131 8.52 1.11 25.32
C HIS A 131 9.56 1.91 24.52
N GLN A 132 10.21 1.26 23.56
CA GLN A 132 11.24 1.90 22.74
C GLN A 132 10.68 2.19 21.36
N ARG A 133 10.73 3.47 21.00
CA ARG A 133 10.43 3.92 19.64
C ARG A 133 11.59 3.52 18.71
N ILE A 134 11.27 3.01 17.53
CA ILE A 134 12.25 2.61 16.53
C ILE A 134 12.62 3.82 15.68
N THR A 135 13.91 4.16 15.61
CA THR A 135 14.46 5.27 14.83
C THR A 135 15.25 4.78 13.62
N PHE A 136 15.44 5.64 12.63
CA PHE A 136 15.95 5.26 11.30
C PHE A 136 17.10 6.17 10.87
N ASP A 137 18.26 5.59 10.60
CA ASP A 137 19.47 6.30 10.18
C ASP A 137 19.61 6.43 8.65
N LYS A 138 18.78 5.70 7.88
CA LYS A 138 18.76 5.80 6.42
C LYS A 138 17.41 6.28 5.91
N VAL A 139 17.44 7.35 5.12
CA VAL A 139 16.27 7.85 4.38
C VAL A 139 16.44 7.54 2.90
N PHE A 140 15.44 6.91 2.29
CA PHE A 140 15.33 6.75 0.84
C PHE A 140 14.48 7.86 0.24
N VAL A 141 13.30 8.09 0.83
CA VAL A 141 12.36 9.14 0.42
C VAL A 141 11.74 9.74 1.68
N ASN A 142 11.56 11.06 1.71
CA ASN A 142 10.82 11.76 2.77
C ASN A 142 10.23 13.06 2.21
N PHE A 143 9.14 12.93 1.45
CA PHE A 143 8.50 14.06 0.80
C PHE A 143 7.90 15.01 1.84
N ALA A 144 8.06 16.32 1.63
CA ALA A 144 7.64 17.39 2.53
C ALA A 144 8.16 17.29 3.98
N LYS A 145 9.09 16.34 4.27
CA LYS A 145 9.64 16.08 5.60
C LYS A 145 8.58 15.75 6.65
N ASP A 146 7.53 15.04 6.24
CA ASP A 146 6.44 14.62 7.13
C ASP A 146 6.88 13.50 8.12
N PHE A 147 8.03 12.86 7.87
CA PHE A 147 8.66 11.88 8.78
C PHE A 147 9.93 12.44 9.44
N SER A 148 10.06 12.30 10.75
CA SER A 148 11.25 12.63 11.53
C SER A 148 12.07 11.35 11.79
N PRO A 149 13.22 11.12 11.12
CA PRO A 149 13.97 9.86 11.24
C PRO A 149 14.59 9.61 12.61
N ASP A 150 15.14 10.67 13.22
CA ASP A 150 15.75 10.62 14.55
C ASP A 150 14.72 10.37 15.64
N GLU A 151 13.49 10.83 15.43
CA GLU A 151 12.36 10.57 16.32
C GLU A 151 11.56 9.34 15.92
N GLY A 152 11.78 8.72 14.75
CA GLY A 152 11.00 7.59 14.24
C GLY A 152 9.50 7.87 14.08
N LEU A 153 9.12 9.11 13.78
CA LEU A 153 7.74 9.60 13.88
C LEU A 153 7.25 10.21 12.56
N PHE A 154 6.15 9.68 12.02
CA PHE A 154 5.38 10.33 10.96
C PHE A 154 4.36 11.29 11.57
N ARG A 155 4.20 12.49 11.01
CA ARG A 155 3.13 13.43 11.35
C ARG A 155 2.28 13.72 10.12
N CYS A 156 1.00 13.43 10.22
CA CYS A 156 0.04 13.61 9.14
C CYS A 156 -0.19 15.11 8.84
N ARG A 157 0.28 15.57 7.67
CA ARG A 157 0.03 16.93 7.18
C ARG A 157 -1.24 17.05 6.33
N VAL A 158 -1.52 16.00 5.55
CA VAL A 158 -2.67 15.86 4.63
C VAL A 158 -3.60 14.79 5.21
N ALA A 159 -4.82 15.17 5.58
CA ALA A 159 -5.79 14.20 6.05
C ALA A 159 -6.20 13.24 4.92
N GLY A 160 -6.51 12.00 5.24
CA GLY A 160 -6.89 10.99 4.26
C GLY A 160 -6.52 9.56 4.63
N ILE A 161 -6.53 8.68 3.63
CA ILE A 161 -6.27 7.25 3.78
C ILE A 161 -4.81 6.95 3.43
N TYR A 162 -4.10 6.28 4.35
CA TYR A 162 -2.68 5.96 4.23
C TYR A 162 -2.45 4.45 4.26
N TYR A 163 -1.49 3.97 3.49
CA TYR A 163 -0.95 2.62 3.61
C TYR A 163 0.40 2.66 4.31
N PHE A 164 0.56 1.84 5.35
CA PHE A 164 1.82 1.67 6.06
C PHE A 164 2.28 0.23 5.98
N VAL A 165 3.57 0.04 5.78
CA VAL A 165 4.21 -1.29 5.81
C VAL A 165 5.58 -1.19 6.44
N TYR A 166 5.90 -2.16 7.28
CA TYR A 166 7.23 -2.31 7.85
C TYR A 166 7.70 -3.76 7.74
N THR A 167 9.01 -3.91 7.58
CA THR A 167 9.70 -5.19 7.54
C THR A 167 10.76 -5.19 8.62
N VAL A 168 10.86 -6.28 9.37
CA VAL A 168 11.84 -6.45 10.44
C VAL A 168 12.39 -7.88 10.44
N GLN A 169 13.64 -8.01 10.88
CA GLN A 169 14.27 -9.30 11.08
C GLN A 169 14.50 -9.57 12.57
N SER A 170 14.24 -10.79 13.00
CA SER A 170 14.46 -11.20 14.38
C SER A 170 15.95 -11.35 14.70
N TYR A 171 16.29 -11.12 15.96
CA TYR A 171 17.60 -11.47 16.50
C TYR A 171 17.68 -12.97 16.81
N PHE A 172 18.89 -13.53 16.87
CA PHE A 172 19.09 -14.92 17.29
C PHE A 172 18.64 -15.09 18.74
N GLU A 173 17.77 -16.07 19.02
CA GLU A 173 17.26 -16.41 20.36
C GLU A 173 16.59 -15.24 21.13
N LYS A 174 16.07 -14.23 20.43
CA LYS A 174 15.24 -13.17 21.02
C LYS A 174 13.85 -13.17 20.41
N PHE A 175 12.88 -12.73 21.19
CA PHE A 175 11.54 -12.47 20.70
C PHE A 175 11.57 -11.25 19.77
N MET A 176 10.78 -11.30 18.71
CA MET A 176 10.53 -10.13 17.86
C MET A 176 9.10 -9.68 18.13
N GLY A 177 8.94 -8.43 18.55
CA GLY A 177 7.63 -7.85 18.82
C GLY A 177 7.67 -6.38 18.44
N VAL A 178 7.01 -6.03 17.34
CA VAL A 178 6.96 -4.66 16.83
C VAL A 178 5.51 -4.26 16.61
N GLN A 179 5.15 -3.06 17.05
CA GLN A 179 3.79 -2.54 16.95
C GLN A 179 3.80 -1.26 16.13
N LEU A 180 2.86 -1.13 15.21
CA LEU A 180 2.57 0.15 14.57
C LEU A 180 1.57 0.91 15.43
N MET A 181 1.96 2.10 15.85
CA MET A 181 1.24 2.95 16.76
C MET A 181 0.59 4.10 16.00
N ARG A 182 -0.66 4.45 16.33
CA ARG A 182 -1.31 5.72 15.99
C ARG A 182 -1.52 6.48 17.30
N GLY A 183 -0.78 7.56 17.50
CA GLY A 183 -0.68 8.19 18.82
C GLY A 183 -0.17 7.19 19.86
N GLU A 184 -0.98 6.90 20.88
CA GLU A 184 -0.70 5.91 21.93
C GLU A 184 -1.31 4.53 21.67
N GLU A 185 -2.16 4.40 20.64
CA GLU A 185 -2.91 3.18 20.35
C GLU A 185 -2.15 2.27 19.38
N SER A 186 -1.98 1.00 19.74
CA SER A 186 -1.40 -0.01 18.84
C SER A 186 -2.44 -0.46 17.82
N GLN A 187 -2.16 -0.26 16.53
CA GLN A 187 -3.06 -0.64 15.44
C GLN A 187 -2.83 -2.09 15.00
N VAL A 188 -1.56 -2.45 14.75
CA VAL A 188 -1.18 -3.81 14.34
C VAL A 188 0.13 -4.22 15.00
N THR A 189 0.27 -5.51 15.30
CA THR A 189 1.47 -6.09 15.90
C THR A 189 2.05 -7.18 14.99
N LEU A 190 3.37 -7.17 14.85
CA LEU A 190 4.17 -8.25 14.29
C LEU A 190 4.89 -8.94 15.44
N TYR A 191 4.71 -10.26 15.55
CA TYR A 191 5.26 -11.04 16.64
C TYR A 191 5.87 -12.35 16.14
N ALA A 192 7.06 -12.68 16.64
CA ALA A 192 7.69 -13.98 16.48
C ALA A 192 8.37 -14.44 17.78
N ASN A 193 8.31 -15.75 18.00
CA ASN A 193 8.96 -16.40 19.14
C ASN A 193 10.49 -16.39 18.99
N ALA A 194 11.18 -16.45 20.13
CA ALA A 194 12.62 -16.67 20.16
C ALA A 194 12.94 -18.07 19.62
N VAL A 195 13.74 -18.11 18.55
CA VAL A 195 14.23 -19.35 17.92
C VAL A 195 15.71 -19.19 17.56
N PRO A 196 16.47 -20.30 17.44
CA PRO A 196 17.89 -20.27 17.07
C PRO A 196 18.10 -20.06 15.55
N ARG A 197 17.33 -19.14 14.96
CA ARG A 197 17.47 -18.67 13.58
C ARG A 197 16.89 -17.27 13.44
N ARG A 198 17.33 -16.53 12.45
CA ARG A 198 16.71 -15.23 12.12
C ARG A 198 15.52 -15.44 11.21
N ILE A 199 14.43 -14.76 11.50
CA ILE A 199 13.20 -14.77 10.70
C ILE A 199 12.94 -13.32 10.26
N MET A 200 12.67 -13.11 8.97
CA MET A 200 12.23 -11.82 8.44
C MET A 200 10.73 -11.85 8.21
N GLN A 201 10.04 -10.81 8.66
CA GLN A 201 8.59 -10.68 8.52
C GLN A 201 8.22 -9.25 8.17
N SER A 202 7.10 -9.10 7.45
CA SER A 202 6.49 -7.82 7.11
C SER A 202 5.08 -7.74 7.68
N GLN A 203 4.65 -6.55 8.05
CA GLN A 203 3.29 -6.26 8.49
C GLN A 203 2.83 -4.95 7.87
N SER A 204 1.55 -4.86 7.51
CA SER A 204 0.97 -3.69 6.86
C SER A 204 -0.43 -3.38 7.35
N VAL A 205 -0.84 -2.12 7.22
CA VAL A 205 -2.18 -1.67 7.58
C VAL A 205 -2.57 -0.43 6.76
N VAL A 206 -3.86 -0.31 6.43
CA VAL A 206 -4.45 0.91 5.88
C VAL A 206 -5.12 1.67 7.03
N LEU A 207 -4.83 2.97 7.18
CA LEU A 207 -5.37 3.81 8.24
C LEU A 207 -5.92 5.11 7.67
N GLU A 208 -7.07 5.52 8.16
CA GLU A 208 -7.56 6.89 8.01
C GLU A 208 -6.89 7.78 9.08
N LEU A 209 -6.30 8.89 8.63
CA LEU A 209 -5.57 9.83 9.48
C LEU A 209 -6.11 11.24 9.29
N LYS A 210 -6.24 11.95 10.41
CA LYS A 210 -6.52 13.39 10.44
C LYS A 210 -5.22 14.18 10.49
N ARG A 211 -5.30 15.45 10.11
CA ARG A 211 -4.15 16.36 10.23
C ARG A 211 -3.69 16.43 11.70
N GLY A 212 -2.39 16.21 11.91
CA GLY A 212 -1.76 16.20 13.23
C GLY A 212 -1.60 14.81 13.83
N ASP A 213 -2.30 13.79 13.33
CA ASP A 213 -2.13 12.41 13.77
C ASP A 213 -0.69 11.95 13.58
N THR A 214 -0.22 11.11 14.49
CA THR A 214 1.15 10.60 14.45
C THR A 214 1.19 9.09 14.31
N VAL A 215 2.08 8.59 13.46
CA VAL A 215 2.29 7.15 13.25
C VAL A 215 3.75 6.78 13.46
N TRP A 216 4.03 5.70 14.18
CA TRP A 216 5.40 5.30 14.53
C TRP A 216 5.47 3.80 14.88
N LEU A 217 6.69 3.25 14.96
CA LEU A 217 6.91 1.86 15.34
C LEU A 217 7.49 1.72 16.75
N ARG A 218 6.96 0.76 17.51
CA ARG A 218 7.30 0.47 18.90
C ARG A 218 7.85 -0.94 19.04
N LEU A 219 9.04 -1.09 19.60
CA LEU A 219 9.54 -2.38 20.06
C LEU A 219 8.86 -2.73 21.39
N HIS A 220 8.41 -3.97 21.53
CA HIS A 220 7.88 -4.48 22.79
C HIS A 220 8.87 -4.30 23.94
N ARG A 221 8.34 -4.01 25.13
CA ARG A 221 9.14 -3.79 26.34
C ARG A 221 9.82 -5.08 26.80
N GLY A 222 11.08 -4.96 27.22
CA GLY A 222 11.83 -6.01 27.91
C GLY A 222 13.03 -6.51 27.12
N GLU A 223 14.08 -6.90 27.83
CA GLU A 223 15.38 -7.34 27.27
C GLU A 223 15.32 -8.63 26.45
N ARG A 224 14.19 -9.37 26.54
CA ARG A 224 13.91 -10.55 25.72
C ARG A 224 13.55 -10.19 24.27
N PHE A 225 13.19 -8.94 23.99
CA PHE A 225 12.84 -8.47 22.65
C PHE A 225 14.03 -7.84 21.95
N ALA A 226 14.17 -8.11 20.66
CA ALA A 226 15.15 -7.43 19.82
C ALA A 226 14.78 -7.52 18.34
N ILE A 227 15.23 -6.54 17.57
CA ILE A 227 15.24 -6.58 16.11
C ILE A 227 16.68 -6.46 15.60
N TYR A 228 16.99 -7.25 14.58
CA TYR A 228 18.30 -7.30 13.97
C TYR A 228 18.37 -6.32 12.80
N GLY A 229 19.50 -5.62 12.69
CA GLY A 229 19.81 -4.75 11.55
C GLY A 229 21.32 -4.72 11.32
N ASN A 230 21.70 -4.57 10.05
CA ASN A 230 23.08 -4.34 9.61
C ASN A 230 23.09 -3.44 8.35
N ILE A 231 24.22 -3.40 7.65
CA ILE A 231 24.37 -2.66 6.40
C ILE A 231 23.40 -3.08 5.28
N ASP A 232 22.82 -4.30 5.36
CA ASP A 232 21.85 -4.82 4.39
C ASP A 232 20.43 -4.27 4.61
N ARG A 233 20.21 -3.50 5.69
CA ARG A 233 18.97 -2.72 5.94
C ARG A 233 17.69 -3.57 5.96
N GLN A 234 17.70 -4.65 6.74
CA GLN A 234 16.52 -5.54 6.87
C GLN A 234 15.36 -4.95 7.69
N ILE A 235 15.56 -3.78 8.30
CA ILE A 235 14.53 -3.03 9.01
C ILE A 235 14.10 -1.85 8.13
N THR A 236 12.88 -1.90 7.61
CA THR A 236 12.30 -0.81 6.81
C THR A 236 10.95 -0.36 7.35
N PHE A 237 10.63 0.90 7.15
CA PHE A 237 9.31 1.45 7.44
C PHE A 237 8.91 2.43 6.33
N ASN A 238 7.75 2.20 5.76
CA ASN A 238 7.25 2.92 4.60
C ASN A 238 5.81 3.34 4.85
N GLY A 239 5.46 4.52 4.36
CA GLY A 239 4.11 5.05 4.43
C GLY A 239 3.83 6.01 3.28
N PHE A 240 2.63 5.93 2.72
CA PHE A 240 2.20 6.86 1.67
C PHE A 240 0.68 7.08 1.70
N LEU A 241 0.28 8.29 1.29
CA LEU A 241 -1.11 8.68 1.09
C LEU A 241 -1.67 7.96 -0.15
N LEU A 242 -2.79 7.26 0.04
CA LEU A 242 -3.59 6.66 -1.03
C LEU A 242 -4.60 7.68 -1.59
N TYR A 243 -5.41 8.24 -0.69
CA TYR A 243 -6.50 9.15 -1.05
C TYR A 243 -6.53 10.31 -0.05
N PRO A 244 -6.35 11.57 -0.50
CA PRO A 244 -6.60 12.73 0.36
C PRO A 244 -8.09 12.80 0.73
N GLU A 245 -8.39 13.28 1.93
CA GLU A 245 -9.74 13.71 2.32
C GLU A 245 -10.11 14.96 1.48
N GLU A 246 -11.37 15.02 1.05
CA GLU A 246 -11.92 16.12 0.23
C GLU A 246 -12.14 17.41 1.01
#